data_AF-A0A2S6UWB2-F1
#
_entry.id   AF-A0A2S6UWB2-F1
#
_cell.length_a   1.000
_cell.length_b   1.000
_cell.length_c   1.000
_cell.angle_alpha   90.00
_cell.angle_beta   90.00
_cell.angle_gamma   90.00
#
_symmetry.space_group_name_H-M   'P 1'
#
loop_
_entity.id
_entity.type
_entity.pdbx_description
1 polymer ?
#
loop_
_entity_poly.entity_id
_entity_poly.type
_entity_poly.pdbx_seq_one_letter_code
_entity_poly.pdbx_strand_id
1 'polypeptide(L)'
;MDIDKKLNDLLNWYLVAGVDETIGDQPTDRFEILGQKKQTSEEVLPNTTQPKDGGSIIPKNQSDMYHQDKIASSVQSLKELKAELLDFDQCPLKRTATNLVFVDGSINPSVLFIGEAPGAEEDRVGRPFVGPSGRLLDLMLASIGLDRGRVLISNTVFWRPPGNRTPTALEVSSCYPFIEKLIELTLPKLIVALGGPAARTLLNQKVGVSKIRGKWFAFGSPNLKQEIPATVMFHPAYLLRSPDQKKLAWRDMRMIEKKLKELNMR
;
A
#
# COMPACT_ATOMS: atom_id res chain seq x y z
N MET A 1 -13.39 19.42 -49.35
CA MET A 1 -14.02 18.52 -48.37
C MET A 1 -12.93 17.93 -47.50
N ASP A 2 -12.62 18.63 -46.40
CA ASP A 2 -12.06 18.15 -45.12
C ASP A 2 -10.79 17.28 -45.05
N ILE A 3 -9.79 17.52 -45.90
CA ILE A 3 -8.43 17.00 -45.61
C ILE A 3 -7.86 17.69 -44.36
N ASP A 4 -8.04 19.01 -44.26
CA ASP A 4 -7.52 19.81 -43.15
C ASP A 4 -8.19 19.45 -41.81
N LYS A 5 -9.48 19.11 -41.82
CA LYS A 5 -10.19 18.72 -40.60
C LYS A 5 -9.73 17.38 -40.07
N LYS A 6 -9.56 16.38 -40.94
CA LYS A 6 -9.03 15.07 -40.54
C LYS A 6 -7.60 15.15 -40.01
N LEU A 7 -6.77 16.00 -40.62
CA LEU A 7 -5.41 16.22 -40.17
C LEU A 7 -5.39 16.92 -38.80
N ASN A 8 -6.24 17.93 -38.60
CA ASN A 8 -6.38 18.62 -37.32
C ASN A 8 -6.92 17.70 -36.22
N ASP A 9 -7.89 16.85 -36.51
CA ASP A 9 -8.43 15.88 -35.56
C ASP A 9 -7.36 14.86 -35.15
N LEU A 10 -6.52 14.43 -36.10
CA LEU A 10 -5.40 13.53 -35.85
C LEU A 10 -4.31 14.19 -34.99
N LEU A 11 -3.92 15.43 -35.28
CA LEU A 11 -2.95 16.18 -34.49
C LEU A 11 -3.46 16.45 -33.06
N ASN A 12 -4.74 16.78 -32.91
CA ASN A 12 -5.37 16.93 -31.59
C ASN A 12 -5.36 15.62 -30.80
N TRP A 13 -5.60 14.49 -31.46
CA TRP A 13 -5.49 13.20 -30.80
C TRP A 13 -4.08 12.93 -30.28
N TYR A 14 -3.04 13.23 -31.08
CA TYR A 14 -1.65 13.07 -30.65
C TYR A 14 -1.30 13.95 -29.45
N LEU A 15 -1.77 15.21 -29.43
CA LEU A 15 -1.59 16.11 -28.28
C LEU A 15 -2.28 15.57 -27.01
N VAL A 16 -3.53 15.10 -27.13
CA VAL A 16 -4.27 14.49 -26.00
C VAL A 16 -3.61 13.18 -25.53
N ALA A 17 -2.99 12.43 -26.43
CA ALA A 17 -2.23 11.23 -26.12
C ALA A 17 -0.87 11.52 -25.47
N GLY A 18 -0.47 12.80 -25.36
CA GLY A 18 0.78 13.23 -24.73
C GLY A 18 2.01 13.09 -25.63
N VAL A 19 1.83 13.12 -26.95
CA VAL A 19 2.94 13.21 -27.91
C VAL A 19 3.44 14.65 -27.95
N ASP A 20 4.70 14.84 -27.58
CA ASP A 20 5.36 16.13 -27.45
C ASP A 20 6.41 16.38 -28.54
N GLU A 21 7.03 15.34 -29.11
CA GLU A 21 8.03 15.47 -30.18
C GLU A 21 7.98 14.29 -31.18
N THR A 22 8.24 14.57 -32.46
CA THR A 22 8.42 13.54 -33.50
C THR A 22 9.91 13.27 -33.69
N ILE A 23 10.39 12.10 -33.26
CA ILE A 23 11.83 11.76 -33.21
C ILE A 23 12.36 11.18 -34.55
N GLY A 24 11.50 11.02 -35.56
CA GLY A 24 11.90 10.62 -36.92
C GLY A 24 10.72 10.28 -37.84
N ASP A 25 10.99 10.17 -39.14
CA ASP A 25 9.97 9.98 -40.18
C ASP A 25 9.47 8.52 -40.30
N GLN A 26 10.12 7.58 -39.61
CA GLN A 26 9.78 6.17 -39.65
C GLN A 26 9.32 5.68 -38.26
N PRO A 27 8.14 5.05 -38.15
CA PRO A 27 7.69 4.46 -36.90
C PRO A 27 8.66 3.35 -36.48
N THR A 28 9.22 3.46 -35.28
CA THR A 28 10.13 2.45 -34.73
C THR A 28 9.40 1.60 -33.70
N ASP A 29 9.25 0.30 -33.98
CA ASP A 29 8.72 -0.65 -33.00
C ASP A 29 9.79 -1.03 -31.97
N ARG A 30 9.71 -0.42 -30.77
CA ARG A 30 10.65 -0.71 -29.68
C ARG A 30 10.35 -2.03 -28.94
N PHE A 31 9.22 -2.69 -29.22
CA PHE A 31 8.92 -4.02 -28.67
C PHE A 31 9.73 -5.12 -29.37
N GLU A 32 9.99 -4.98 -30.68
CA GLU A 32 10.84 -5.92 -31.42
C GLU A 32 12.33 -5.79 -31.04
N ILE A 33 12.81 -4.56 -30.81
CA ILE A 33 14.22 -4.28 -30.44
C ILE A 33 14.61 -4.95 -29.11
N LEU A 34 13.67 -5.06 -28.17
CA LEU A 34 13.89 -5.72 -26.88
C LEU A 34 13.88 -7.26 -26.98
N GLY A 35 13.33 -7.83 -28.05
CA GLY A 35 13.23 -9.28 -28.27
C GLY A 35 14.52 -9.95 -28.74
N GLN A 36 15.51 -9.19 -29.23
CA GLN A 36 16.72 -9.74 -29.86
C GLN A 36 17.98 -9.75 -28.97
N LYS A 37 17.94 -9.21 -27.74
CA LYS A 37 19.07 -9.29 -26.79
C LYS A 37 18.80 -10.29 -25.66
N LYS A 38 18.75 -11.59 -26.00
CA LYS A 38 18.84 -12.66 -24.99
C LYS A 38 19.33 -14.00 -25.57
N GLN A 39 20.57 -14.00 -26.04
CA GLN A 39 21.49 -15.14 -26.23
C GLN A 39 22.82 -14.43 -26.53
N THR A 40 23.93 -14.54 -25.79
CA THR A 40 24.60 -15.70 -25.19
C THR A 40 25.68 -15.15 -24.26
N SER A 41 25.85 -15.71 -23.06
CA SER A 41 27.15 -15.84 -22.41
C SER A 41 27.01 -16.82 -21.24
N GLU A 42 27.74 -17.93 -21.37
CA GLU A 42 27.74 -19.10 -20.50
C GLU A 42 28.27 -18.84 -19.08
N GLU A 43 27.95 -19.81 -18.23
CA GLU A 43 28.17 -19.93 -16.79
C GLU A 43 29.63 -19.88 -16.34
N VAL A 44 29.84 -19.32 -15.14
CA VAL A 44 30.89 -19.78 -14.22
C VAL A 44 30.30 -19.87 -12.81
N LEU A 45 30.16 -21.08 -12.28
CA LEU A 45 29.90 -21.37 -10.86
C LEU A 45 31.20 -21.23 -10.05
N PRO A 46 31.11 -20.78 -8.79
CA PRO A 46 31.71 -21.62 -7.74
C PRO A 46 30.84 -21.83 -6.49
N ASN A 47 30.78 -23.11 -6.11
CA ASN A 47 30.66 -23.73 -4.79
C ASN A 47 29.88 -23.07 -3.63
N THR A 48 28.75 -23.70 -3.33
CA THR A 48 28.34 -24.27 -2.03
C THR A 48 28.97 -23.68 -0.75
N THR A 49 28.11 -23.01 0.03
CA THR A 49 28.11 -23.15 1.49
C THR A 49 26.67 -23.13 1.98
N GLN A 50 26.27 -24.20 2.67
CA GLN A 50 24.92 -24.39 3.23
C GLN A 50 24.61 -23.31 4.29
N PRO A 51 23.42 -22.70 4.30
CA PRO A 51 22.97 -21.94 5.46
C PRO A 51 22.34 -22.90 6.48
N LYS A 52 22.97 -22.98 7.64
CA LYS A 52 22.42 -23.57 8.86
C LYS A 52 21.20 -22.78 9.33
N ASP A 53 20.20 -23.54 9.77
CA ASP A 53 19.14 -23.25 10.73
C ASP A 53 18.78 -21.80 11.09
N GLY A 54 17.51 -21.48 10.81
CA GLY A 54 16.55 -21.07 11.84
C GLY A 54 16.98 -19.97 12.81
N GLY A 55 16.71 -18.72 12.45
CA GLY A 55 16.78 -17.59 13.37
C GLY A 55 15.74 -16.54 13.02
N SER A 56 14.60 -16.56 13.72
CA SER A 56 13.63 -15.47 13.75
C SER A 56 14.35 -14.17 14.18
N ILE A 57 14.35 -13.15 13.33
CA ILE A 57 14.94 -11.84 13.67
C ILE A 57 13.84 -11.01 14.35
N ILE A 58 13.50 -11.43 15.57
CA ILE A 58 12.76 -10.63 16.55
C ILE A 58 13.80 -10.08 17.52
N PRO A 59 13.95 -8.76 17.70
CA PRO A 59 14.81 -8.21 18.74
C PRO A 59 14.34 -8.63 20.14
N LYS A 60 15.30 -8.99 21.00
CA LYS A 60 15.14 -9.54 22.35
C LYS A 60 14.70 -8.50 23.40
N ASN A 61 13.55 -7.85 23.23
CA ASN A 61 12.82 -7.25 24.36
C ASN A 61 11.45 -7.91 24.45
N GLN A 62 11.47 -9.15 24.96
CA GLN A 62 10.29 -9.99 25.12
C GLN A 62 9.22 -9.30 25.99
N SER A 63 9.60 -8.62 27.08
CA SER A 63 8.67 -7.98 28.02
C SER A 63 7.75 -6.94 27.39
N ASP A 64 8.27 -6.09 26.50
CA ASP A 64 7.52 -4.95 25.96
C ASP A 64 6.56 -5.42 24.85
N MET A 65 6.98 -6.40 24.06
CA MET A 65 6.14 -7.03 23.03
C MET A 65 4.98 -7.82 23.66
N TYR A 66 5.23 -8.54 24.76
CA TYR A 66 4.19 -9.26 25.51
C TYR A 66 3.12 -8.33 26.11
N HIS A 67 3.45 -7.07 26.44
CA HIS A 67 2.47 -6.11 26.94
C HIS A 67 1.56 -5.56 25.83
N GLN A 68 2.11 -5.28 24.65
CA GLN A 68 1.35 -4.76 23.50
C GLN A 68 0.31 -5.77 23.00
N ASP A 69 0.72 -7.03 22.88
CA ASP A 69 -0.17 -8.13 22.49
C ASP A 69 -1.29 -8.36 23.52
N LYS A 70 -1.01 -8.16 24.81
CA LYS A 70 -2.00 -8.27 25.89
C LYS A 70 -3.04 -7.15 25.86
N ILE A 71 -2.57 -5.91 25.64
CA ILE A 71 -3.46 -4.74 25.54
C ILE A 71 -4.35 -4.90 24.30
N ALA A 72 -3.74 -5.16 23.14
CA ALA A 72 -4.47 -5.36 21.89
C ALA A 72 -5.48 -6.52 21.97
N SER A 73 -5.12 -7.65 22.59
CA SER A 73 -6.02 -8.79 22.72
C SER A 73 -7.25 -8.52 23.59
N SER A 74 -7.15 -7.67 24.62
CA SER A 74 -8.26 -7.35 25.54
C SER A 74 -9.32 -6.40 24.95
N VAL A 75 -8.98 -5.66 23.90
CA VAL A 75 -9.84 -4.67 23.25
C VAL A 75 -10.96 -5.34 22.46
N GLN A 76 -12.18 -4.82 22.56
CA GLN A 76 -13.36 -5.36 21.85
C GLN A 76 -13.95 -4.39 20.83
N SER A 77 -13.50 -3.13 20.81
CA SER A 77 -14.03 -2.11 19.91
C SER A 77 -12.95 -1.18 19.35
N LEU A 78 -13.21 -0.55 18.18
CA LEU A 78 -12.32 0.47 17.63
C LEU A 78 -12.16 1.69 18.55
N LYS A 79 -13.17 1.98 19.35
CA LYS A 79 -13.14 3.08 20.31
C LYS A 79 -12.15 2.79 21.44
N GLU A 80 -12.20 1.59 22.00
CA GLU A 80 -11.21 1.12 22.97
C GLU A 80 -9.82 1.05 22.36
N LEU A 81 -9.69 0.54 21.13
CA LEU A 81 -8.38 0.48 20.45
C LEU A 81 -7.76 1.86 20.30
N LYS A 82 -8.58 2.87 19.97
CA LYS A 82 -8.15 4.26 19.90
C LYS A 82 -7.77 4.82 21.27
N ALA A 83 -8.50 4.48 22.33
CA ALA A 83 -8.18 4.92 23.70
C ALA A 83 -6.84 4.34 24.16
N GLU A 84 -6.61 3.05 23.95
CA GLU A 84 -5.33 2.40 24.25
C GLU A 84 -4.17 3.06 23.48
N LEU A 85 -4.36 3.38 22.20
CA LEU A 85 -3.35 4.09 21.41
C LEU A 85 -3.07 5.51 21.95
N LEU A 86 -4.08 6.21 22.48
CA LEU A 86 -3.89 7.53 23.09
C LEU A 86 -3.04 7.45 24.37
N ASP A 87 -3.13 6.35 25.12
CA ASP A 87 -2.38 6.12 26.35
C ASP A 87 -1.07 5.34 26.12
N PHE A 88 -0.81 4.88 24.90
CA PHE A 88 0.36 4.09 24.55
C PHE A 88 1.64 4.92 24.44
N ASP A 89 2.51 4.88 25.46
CA ASP A 89 3.76 5.66 25.50
C ASP A 89 5.02 4.92 25.02
N GLN A 90 4.88 3.66 24.60
CA GLN A 90 6.02 2.83 24.20
C GLN A 90 6.46 3.08 22.74
N CYS A 91 5.68 3.84 21.94
CA CYS A 91 6.11 4.26 20.60
C CYS A 91 6.87 5.59 20.67
N PRO A 92 8.15 5.65 20.27
CA PRO A 92 8.93 6.89 20.25
C PRO A 92 8.29 7.99 19.40
N LEU A 93 7.55 7.62 18.35
CA LEU A 93 6.92 8.55 17.42
C LEU A 93 5.85 9.42 18.07
N LYS A 94 5.18 8.93 19.13
CA LYS A 94 4.16 9.69 19.87
C LYS A 94 4.74 10.95 20.50
N ARG A 95 6.01 10.93 20.92
CA ARG A 95 6.69 12.08 21.54
C ARG A 95 6.98 13.21 20.56
N THR A 96 7.03 12.91 19.26
CA THR A 96 7.39 13.87 18.21
C THR A 96 6.22 14.28 17.34
N ALA A 97 5.17 13.47 17.27
CA ALA A 97 3.98 13.75 16.49
C ALA A 97 3.01 14.67 17.24
N THR A 98 2.19 15.39 16.48
CA THR A 98 1.20 16.33 17.03
C THR A 98 -0.08 15.61 17.41
N ASN A 99 -0.57 14.73 16.52
CA ASN A 99 -1.82 14.02 16.73
C ASN A 99 -1.67 12.52 16.46
N LEU A 100 -2.53 11.73 17.11
CA LEU A 100 -2.78 10.35 16.73
C LEU A 100 -3.55 10.33 15.40
N VAL A 101 -3.01 9.64 14.40
CA VAL A 101 -3.63 9.42 13.09
C VAL A 101 -4.02 7.95 12.99
N PHE A 102 -5.24 7.64 13.45
CA PHE A 102 -5.69 6.27 13.61
C PHE A 102 -6.31 5.67 12.34
N VAL A 103 -7.58 5.99 12.06
CA VAL A 103 -8.31 5.47 10.89
C VAL A 103 -9.26 6.53 10.34
N ASP A 104 -9.63 6.38 9.06
CA ASP A 104 -10.70 7.16 8.43
C ASP A 104 -11.54 6.27 7.51
N GLY A 105 -12.87 6.36 7.64
CA GLY A 105 -13.83 5.61 6.82
C GLY A 105 -14.81 4.75 7.62
N SER A 106 -15.31 3.69 6.98
CA SER A 106 -16.33 2.80 7.53
C SER A 106 -15.79 1.83 8.58
N ILE A 107 -16.55 1.63 9.67
CA ILE A 107 -16.25 0.61 10.68
C ILE A 107 -16.44 -0.83 10.17
N ASN A 108 -17.26 -1.02 9.13
CA ASN A 108 -17.51 -2.29 8.46
C ASN A 108 -17.07 -2.19 6.98
N PRO A 109 -15.77 -2.07 6.72
CA PRO A 109 -15.27 -1.77 5.39
C PRO A 109 -15.34 -2.97 4.44
N SER A 110 -15.63 -2.70 3.17
CA SER A 110 -15.41 -3.69 2.11
C SER A 110 -13.92 -3.89 1.82
N VAL A 111 -13.13 -2.82 1.95
CA VAL A 111 -11.68 -2.83 1.73
C VAL A 111 -10.99 -2.03 2.82
N LEU A 112 -9.90 -2.56 3.36
CA LEU A 112 -8.97 -1.84 4.22
C LEU A 112 -7.71 -1.47 3.44
N PHE A 113 -7.41 -0.18 3.34
CA PHE A 113 -6.19 0.35 2.75
C PHE A 113 -5.19 0.71 3.83
N ILE A 114 -3.95 0.22 3.72
CA ILE A 114 -2.90 0.49 4.72
C ILE A 114 -1.68 1.11 4.02
N GLY A 115 -1.37 2.34 4.41
CA GLY A 115 -0.15 3.08 4.02
C GLY A 115 1.04 2.83 4.95
N GLU A 116 2.11 3.58 4.71
CA GLU A 116 3.34 3.50 5.49
C GLU A 116 3.20 4.25 6.82
N ALA A 117 3.01 5.57 6.77
CA ALA A 117 2.98 6.44 7.92
C ALA A 117 2.19 7.73 7.62
N PRO A 118 1.70 8.44 8.65
CA PRO A 118 1.10 9.76 8.50
C PRO A 118 2.11 10.78 7.98
N GLY A 119 1.66 11.66 7.08
CA GLY A 119 2.42 12.83 6.63
C GLY A 119 2.15 14.06 7.50
N ALA A 120 2.69 15.20 7.08
CA ALA A 120 2.57 16.46 7.82
C ALA A 120 1.12 16.93 7.98
N GLU A 121 0.33 16.82 6.92
CA GLU A 121 -1.05 17.29 6.94
C GLU A 121 -1.95 16.33 7.73
N GLU A 122 -1.68 15.02 7.63
CA GLU A 122 -2.34 14.00 8.43
C GLU A 122 -2.07 14.21 9.92
N ASP A 123 -0.81 14.46 10.30
CA ASP A 123 -0.43 14.76 11.69
C ASP A 123 -1.08 16.04 12.21
N ARG A 124 -1.24 17.06 11.37
CA ARG A 124 -1.91 18.32 11.75
C ARG A 124 -3.40 18.13 11.98
N VAL A 125 -4.06 17.31 11.16
CA VAL A 125 -5.52 17.12 11.16
C VAL A 125 -5.96 15.95 12.06
N GLY A 126 -5.09 14.99 12.34
CA GLY A 126 -5.43 13.76 13.07
C GLY A 126 -6.21 12.74 12.22
N ARG A 127 -6.13 12.82 10.89
CA ARG A 127 -6.85 11.92 9.96
C ARG A 127 -5.92 11.40 8.86
N PRO A 128 -5.96 10.09 8.54
CA PRO A 128 -5.10 9.51 7.51
C PRO A 128 -5.47 9.98 6.10
N PHE A 129 -4.46 10.10 5.24
CA PHE A 129 -4.60 10.42 3.82
C PHE A 129 -5.47 11.66 3.56
N VAL A 130 -5.15 12.81 4.16
CA VAL A 130 -5.85 14.09 3.88
C VAL A 130 -5.05 15.02 2.96
N GLY A 131 -3.74 14.76 2.81
CA GLY A 131 -2.85 15.50 1.92
C GLY A 131 -3.04 15.16 0.42
N PRO A 132 -2.09 15.59 -0.44
CA PRO A 132 -2.15 15.36 -1.88
C PRO A 132 -2.27 13.87 -2.27
N SER A 133 -1.55 12.98 -1.58
CA SER A 133 -1.65 11.53 -1.80
C SER A 133 -3.02 10.99 -1.43
N GLY A 134 -3.65 11.55 -0.40
CA GLY A 134 -5.00 11.20 0.01
C GLY A 134 -6.06 11.61 -1.00
N ARG A 135 -5.97 12.83 -1.53
CA ARG A 135 -6.86 13.28 -2.60
C ARG A 135 -6.73 12.42 -3.86
N LEU A 136 -5.52 12.00 -4.21
CA LEU A 136 -5.34 11.04 -5.31
C LEU A 136 -5.99 9.69 -4.98
N LEU A 137 -5.83 9.18 -3.75
CA LEU A 137 -6.49 7.95 -3.33
C LEU A 137 -8.01 8.06 -3.45
N ASP A 138 -8.62 9.18 -3.06
CA ASP A 138 -10.06 9.42 -3.21
C ASP A 138 -10.52 9.33 -4.67
N LEU A 139 -9.78 9.95 -5.60
CA LEU A 139 -10.06 9.86 -7.03
C LEU A 139 -9.94 8.41 -7.54
N MET A 140 -8.94 7.66 -7.04
CA MET A 140 -8.76 6.26 -7.40
C MET A 140 -9.91 5.38 -6.85
N LEU A 141 -10.36 5.62 -5.62
CA LEU A 141 -11.53 4.92 -5.06
C LEU A 141 -12.78 5.20 -5.91
N ALA A 142 -13.03 6.47 -6.22
CA ALA A 142 -14.18 6.88 -7.03
C ALA A 142 -14.19 6.22 -8.41
N SER A 143 -13.01 6.00 -9.01
CA SER A 143 -12.86 5.36 -10.32
C SER A 143 -13.33 3.89 -10.37
N ILE A 144 -13.47 3.24 -9.21
CA ILE A 144 -14.04 1.88 -9.07
C ILE A 144 -15.36 1.88 -8.29
N GLY A 145 -15.98 3.06 -8.16
CA GLY A 145 -17.25 3.24 -7.47
C GLY A 145 -17.15 3.10 -5.95
N LEU A 146 -15.97 3.21 -5.35
CA LEU A 146 -15.80 3.24 -3.89
C LEU A 146 -15.64 4.67 -3.39
N ASP A 147 -15.94 4.87 -2.11
CA ASP A 147 -15.68 6.10 -1.37
C ASP A 147 -15.25 5.75 0.06
N ARG A 148 -14.90 6.76 0.86
CA ARG A 148 -14.53 6.57 2.28
C ARG A 148 -15.65 6.01 3.14
N GLY A 149 -16.92 6.09 2.72
CA GLY A 149 -18.05 5.47 3.40
C GLY A 149 -18.12 3.95 3.23
N ARG A 150 -17.36 3.37 2.28
CA ARG A 150 -17.31 1.91 2.03
C ARG A 150 -15.95 1.27 2.32
N VAL A 151 -14.92 2.06 2.55
CA VAL A 151 -13.56 1.59 2.83
C VAL A 151 -13.10 2.08 4.18
N LEU A 152 -12.03 1.49 4.70
CA LEU A 152 -11.31 1.99 5.86
C LEU A 152 -9.87 2.25 5.45
N ILE A 153 -9.28 3.33 5.94
CA ILE A 153 -7.93 3.75 5.58
C ILE A 153 -7.12 3.93 6.86
N SER A 154 -5.92 3.37 6.89
CA SER A 154 -4.97 3.46 8.00
C SER A 154 -3.52 3.43 7.49
N ASN A 155 -2.54 3.39 8.39
CA ASN A 155 -1.11 3.28 8.13
C ASN A 155 -0.48 2.23 9.05
N THR A 156 0.69 1.70 8.70
CA THR A 156 1.41 0.73 9.56
C THR A 156 1.89 1.30 10.90
N VAL A 157 2.01 2.62 11.00
CA VAL A 157 2.25 3.36 12.25
C VAL A 157 1.23 4.51 12.34
N PHE A 158 0.84 4.90 13.56
CA PHE A 158 -0.23 5.89 13.77
C PHE A 158 0.25 7.31 14.05
N TRP A 159 1.57 7.52 14.14
CA TRP A 159 2.18 8.81 14.39
C TRP A 159 3.20 9.13 13.31
N ARG A 160 3.34 10.41 13.00
CA ARG A 160 4.24 10.90 11.96
C ARG A 160 5.71 10.75 12.39
N PRO A 161 6.56 10.09 11.58
CA PRO A 161 8.00 10.11 11.78
C PRO A 161 8.62 11.51 11.56
N PRO A 162 9.61 11.91 12.37
CA PRO A 162 10.34 13.17 12.16
C PRO A 162 10.88 13.28 10.73
N GLY A 163 10.59 14.41 10.07
CA GLY A 163 11.01 14.65 8.69
C GLY A 163 10.34 13.76 7.63
N ASN A 164 9.24 13.06 7.95
CA ASN A 164 8.58 12.09 7.05
C ASN A 164 9.52 10.97 6.58
N ARG A 165 10.52 10.61 7.40
CA ARG A 165 11.36 9.44 7.12
C ARG A 165 10.53 8.16 7.16
N THR A 166 11.05 7.10 6.57
CA THR A 166 10.47 5.78 6.75
C THR A 166 10.56 5.35 8.22
N PRO A 167 9.47 4.78 8.79
CA PRO A 167 9.50 4.22 10.14
C PRO A 167 10.57 3.13 10.28
N THR A 168 11.20 3.08 11.44
CA THR A 168 12.16 2.03 11.77
C THR A 168 11.43 0.72 12.06
N ALA A 169 12.16 -0.40 12.00
CA ALA A 169 11.59 -1.72 12.32
C ALA A 169 10.99 -1.77 13.74
N LEU A 170 11.60 -1.09 14.71
CA LEU A 170 11.12 -1.02 16.09
C LEU A 170 9.80 -0.22 16.20
N GLU A 171 9.69 0.88 15.47
CA GLU A 171 8.46 1.70 15.46
C GLU A 171 7.29 0.95 14.83
N VAL A 172 7.58 0.22 13.73
CA VAL A 172 6.60 -0.64 13.06
C VAL A 172 6.20 -1.79 13.98
N SER A 173 7.15 -2.51 14.58
CA SER A 173 6.85 -3.65 15.45
C SER A 173 6.02 -3.23 16.67
N SER A 174 6.27 -2.04 17.22
CA SER A 174 5.50 -1.51 18.35
C SER A 174 4.05 -1.18 18.00
N CYS A 175 3.77 -0.84 16.73
CA CYS A 175 2.42 -0.53 16.26
C CYS A 175 1.69 -1.76 15.68
N TYR A 176 2.43 -2.81 15.30
CA TYR A 176 1.88 -3.96 14.58
C TYR A 176 0.73 -4.67 15.33
N PRO A 177 0.80 -4.92 16.65
CA PRO A 177 -0.31 -5.58 17.37
C PRO A 177 -1.63 -4.80 17.27
N PHE A 178 -1.57 -3.47 17.24
CA PHE A 178 -2.75 -2.63 17.08
C PHE A 178 -3.29 -2.66 15.64
N ILE A 179 -2.43 -2.82 14.64
CA ILE A 179 -2.84 -2.99 13.23
C ILE A 179 -3.49 -4.35 13.02
N GLU A 180 -2.89 -5.40 13.58
CA GLU A 180 -3.46 -6.73 13.58
C GLU A 180 -4.84 -6.71 14.24
N LYS A 181 -4.94 -6.12 15.43
CA LYS A 181 -6.21 -5.97 16.13
C LYS A 181 -7.23 -5.13 15.37
N LEU A 182 -6.79 -4.05 14.70
CA LEU A 182 -7.65 -3.26 13.82
C LEU A 182 -8.28 -4.13 12.72
N ILE A 183 -7.48 -5.00 12.09
CA ILE A 183 -7.95 -5.93 11.05
C ILE A 183 -8.92 -6.95 11.65
N GLU A 184 -8.60 -7.52 12.81
CA GLU A 184 -9.48 -8.47 13.51
C GLU A 184 -10.83 -7.87 13.91
N LEU A 185 -10.86 -6.60 14.33
CA LEU A 185 -12.09 -5.91 14.73
C LEU A 185 -12.94 -5.48 13.54
N THR A 186 -12.32 -5.14 12.42
CA THR A 186 -13.02 -4.58 11.25
C THR A 186 -13.39 -5.64 10.21
N LEU A 187 -12.74 -6.80 10.25
CA LEU A 187 -12.94 -7.94 9.35
C LEU A 187 -13.19 -7.53 7.89
N PRO A 188 -12.26 -6.75 7.27
CA PRO A 188 -12.43 -6.29 5.91
C PRO A 188 -12.50 -7.49 4.95
N LYS A 189 -13.29 -7.36 3.88
CA LYS A 189 -13.32 -8.41 2.85
C LYS A 189 -12.01 -8.51 2.07
N LEU A 190 -11.25 -7.41 2.00
CA LEU A 190 -10.01 -7.30 1.25
C LEU A 190 -9.04 -6.31 1.92
N ILE A 191 -7.75 -6.61 1.91
CA ILE A 191 -6.69 -5.69 2.36
C ILE A 191 -5.86 -5.21 1.16
N VAL A 192 -5.54 -3.93 1.12
CA VAL A 192 -4.68 -3.33 0.09
C VAL A 192 -3.51 -2.61 0.76
N ALA A 193 -2.31 -3.17 0.60
CA ALA A 193 -1.08 -2.55 1.06
C ALA A 193 -0.58 -1.51 0.05
N LEU A 194 -0.48 -0.26 0.49
CA LEU A 194 -0.04 0.87 -0.31
C LEU A 194 1.47 1.03 -0.19
N GLY A 195 2.20 0.56 -1.19
CA GLY A 195 3.66 0.69 -1.26
C GLY A 195 4.43 -0.43 -0.57
N GLY A 196 5.76 -0.32 -0.63
CA GLY A 196 6.69 -1.36 -0.20
C GLY A 196 6.68 -1.58 1.31
N PRO A 197 6.78 -0.52 2.14
CA PRO A 197 6.77 -0.68 3.59
C PRO A 197 5.50 -1.33 4.13
N ALA A 198 4.32 -0.93 3.66
CA ALA A 198 3.07 -1.59 4.01
C ALA A 198 3.04 -3.07 3.60
N ALA A 199 3.50 -3.40 2.39
CA ALA A 199 3.58 -4.78 1.91
C ALA A 199 4.57 -5.64 2.71
N ARG A 200 5.68 -5.04 3.16
CA ARG A 200 6.66 -5.71 4.00
C ARG A 200 6.08 -6.04 5.38
N THR A 201 5.39 -5.08 5.99
CA THR A 201 4.81 -5.24 7.32
C THR A 201 3.68 -6.24 7.33
N LEU A 202 2.73 -6.14 6.40
CA LEU A 202 1.50 -6.96 6.42
C LEU A 202 1.68 -8.32 5.76
N LEU A 203 2.48 -8.41 4.69
CA LEU A 203 2.53 -9.58 3.81
C LEU A 203 3.92 -10.22 3.75
N ASN A 204 4.86 -9.76 4.58
CA ASN A 204 6.26 -10.19 4.62
C ASN A 204 6.96 -10.15 3.24
N GLN A 205 6.53 -9.22 2.36
CA GLN A 205 7.10 -9.08 1.02
C GLN A 205 8.28 -8.10 1.04
N LYS A 206 9.50 -8.62 0.89
CA LYS A 206 10.76 -7.83 0.92
C LYS A 206 11.21 -7.35 -0.47
N VAL A 207 10.55 -7.77 -1.53
CA VAL A 207 10.86 -7.39 -2.92
C VAL A 207 10.15 -6.08 -3.30
N GLY A 208 10.69 -5.38 -4.30
CA GLY A 208 10.12 -4.11 -4.76
C GLY A 208 8.68 -4.23 -5.29
N VAL A 209 7.88 -3.19 -5.04
CA VAL A 209 6.43 -3.14 -5.35
C VAL A 209 6.14 -3.54 -6.81
N SER A 210 6.97 -3.12 -7.76
CA SER A 210 6.82 -3.45 -9.18
C SER A 210 6.74 -4.96 -9.47
N LYS A 211 7.33 -5.82 -8.62
CA LYS A 211 7.33 -7.28 -8.79
C LYS A 211 6.14 -8.00 -8.12
N ILE A 212 5.47 -7.35 -7.17
CA ILE A 212 4.43 -7.96 -6.32
C ILE A 212 3.05 -7.34 -6.50
N ARG A 213 2.98 -6.13 -7.06
CA ARG A 213 1.72 -5.49 -7.41
C ARG A 213 0.88 -6.35 -8.35
N GLY A 214 -0.44 -6.31 -8.19
CA GLY A 214 -1.36 -7.10 -9.01
C GLY A 214 -1.33 -8.61 -8.74
N LYS A 215 -0.62 -9.07 -7.70
CA LYS A 215 -0.68 -10.46 -7.22
C LYS A 215 -1.59 -10.53 -5.99
N TRP A 216 -2.17 -11.71 -5.78
CA TRP A 216 -2.97 -12.01 -4.61
C TRP A 216 -2.11 -12.69 -3.54
N PHE A 217 -2.31 -12.25 -2.32
CA PHE A 217 -1.73 -12.79 -1.10
C PHE A 217 -2.86 -13.06 -0.11
N ALA A 218 -2.50 -13.64 1.02
CA ALA A 218 -3.40 -13.86 2.13
C ALA A 218 -2.79 -13.22 3.38
N PHE A 219 -3.62 -12.49 4.12
CA PHE A 219 -3.28 -12.00 5.45
C PHE A 219 -3.92 -12.92 6.49
N GLY A 220 -3.09 -13.51 7.33
CA GLY A 220 -3.50 -14.34 8.46
C GLY A 220 -3.16 -13.67 9.77
N SER A 221 -3.96 -13.96 10.80
CA SER A 221 -3.75 -13.51 12.16
C SER A 221 -4.32 -14.56 13.14
N PRO A 222 -3.77 -14.73 14.36
CA PRO A 222 -4.17 -15.80 15.28
C PRO A 222 -5.68 -15.82 15.62
N ASN A 223 -6.35 -14.67 15.66
CA ASN A 223 -7.77 -14.60 16.01
C ASN A 223 -8.70 -14.58 14.78
N LEU A 224 -8.16 -14.59 13.56
CA LEU A 224 -8.95 -14.68 12.34
C LEU A 224 -9.32 -16.14 12.06
N LYS A 225 -10.61 -16.39 11.86
CA LYS A 225 -11.12 -17.73 11.47
C LYS A 225 -10.68 -18.13 10.07
N GLN A 226 -10.46 -17.15 9.20
CA GLN A 226 -10.05 -17.34 7.81
C GLN A 226 -9.12 -16.22 7.40
N GLU A 227 -8.17 -16.54 6.52
CA GLU A 227 -7.29 -15.53 5.95
C GLU A 227 -8.08 -14.53 5.09
N ILE A 228 -7.65 -13.27 5.13
CA ILE A 228 -8.24 -12.19 4.34
C ILE A 228 -7.42 -12.03 3.06
N PRO A 229 -8.04 -12.03 1.86
CA PRO A 229 -7.32 -11.79 0.63
C PRO A 229 -6.68 -10.40 0.65
N ALA A 230 -5.43 -10.32 0.24
CA ALA A 230 -4.64 -9.10 0.25
C ALA A 230 -3.93 -8.88 -1.09
N THR A 231 -3.70 -7.61 -1.44
CA THR A 231 -2.87 -7.26 -2.59
C THR A 231 -2.02 -6.02 -2.30
N VAL A 232 -1.09 -5.74 -3.21
CA VAL A 232 -0.16 -4.61 -3.12
C VAL A 232 -0.37 -3.71 -4.32
N MET A 233 -0.32 -2.40 -4.08
CA MET A 233 -0.29 -1.40 -5.13
C MET A 233 0.75 -0.33 -4.84
N PHE A 234 1.06 0.49 -5.83
CA PHE A 234 1.92 1.66 -5.58
C PHE A 234 1.25 2.63 -4.62
N HIS A 235 2.06 3.23 -3.74
CA HIS A 235 1.56 4.28 -2.85
C HIS A 235 1.16 5.53 -3.67
N PRO A 236 0.04 6.19 -3.36
CA PRO A 236 -0.41 7.38 -4.12
C PRO A 236 0.64 8.50 -4.18
N ALA A 237 1.43 8.68 -3.12
CA ALA A 237 2.55 9.65 -3.12
C ALA A 237 3.63 9.33 -4.17
N TYR A 238 3.87 8.05 -4.48
CA TYR A 238 4.76 7.66 -5.57
C TYR A 238 4.15 7.99 -6.93
N LEU A 239 2.85 7.74 -7.12
CA LEU A 239 2.13 8.04 -8.37
C LEU A 239 2.05 9.54 -8.67
N LEU A 240 2.12 10.39 -7.65
CA LEU A 240 2.23 11.85 -7.85
C LEU A 240 3.59 12.26 -8.43
N ARG A 241 4.66 11.54 -8.07
CA ARG A 241 6.03 11.78 -8.58
C ARG A 241 6.33 11.03 -9.88
N SER A 242 5.58 9.96 -10.16
CA SER A 242 5.72 9.11 -11.35
C SER A 242 4.36 8.90 -12.01
N PRO A 243 3.83 9.91 -12.73
CA PRO A 243 2.49 9.86 -13.32
C PRO A 243 2.30 8.75 -14.36
N ASP A 244 3.35 8.36 -15.06
CA ASP A 244 3.39 7.26 -16.03
C ASP A 244 3.00 5.90 -15.42
N GLN A 245 3.20 5.75 -14.10
CA GLN A 245 2.85 4.55 -13.35
C GLN A 245 1.36 4.48 -12.98
N LYS A 246 0.58 5.56 -13.17
CA LYS A 246 -0.88 5.58 -12.91
C LYS A 246 -1.63 4.55 -13.74
N LYS A 247 -1.16 4.24 -14.97
CA LYS A 247 -1.74 3.19 -15.82
C LYS A 247 -1.70 1.81 -15.16
N LEU A 248 -0.63 1.54 -14.41
CA LEU A 248 -0.48 0.30 -13.68
C LEU A 248 -1.38 0.32 -12.44
N ALA A 249 -1.45 1.44 -11.72
CA ALA A 249 -2.31 1.57 -10.55
C ALA A 249 -3.80 1.39 -10.92
N TRP A 250 -4.22 1.91 -12.08
CA TRP A 250 -5.55 1.70 -12.63
C TRP A 250 -5.87 0.20 -12.85
N ARG A 251 -4.91 -0.57 -13.39
CA ARG A 251 -5.06 -2.03 -13.54
C ARG A 251 -5.28 -2.72 -12.19
N ASP A 252 -4.54 -2.32 -11.15
CA ASP A 252 -4.72 -2.87 -9.80
C ASP A 252 -6.11 -2.53 -9.24
N MET A 253 -6.57 -1.29 -9.41
CA MET A 253 -7.91 -0.88 -8.96
C MET A 253 -9.02 -1.69 -9.65
N ARG A 254 -8.92 -1.92 -10.96
CA ARG A 254 -9.87 -2.78 -11.70
C ARG A 254 -9.84 -4.23 -11.23
N MET A 255 -8.67 -4.75 -10.87
CA MET A 255 -8.53 -6.08 -10.30
C MET A 255 -9.19 -6.16 -8.91
N ILE A 256 -9.00 -5.12 -8.07
CA ILE A 256 -9.66 -4.99 -6.76
C ILE A 256 -11.19 -4.96 -6.92
N GLU A 257 -11.71 -4.14 -7.83
CA GLU A 257 -13.14 -4.05 -8.12
C GLU A 257 -13.72 -5.42 -8.51
N LYS A 258 -13.04 -6.16 -9.41
CA LYS A 258 -13.46 -7.50 -9.82
C LYS A 258 -13.49 -8.45 -8.62
N LYS A 259 -12.45 -8.44 -7.79
CA LYS A 259 -12.37 -9.31 -6.61
C LYS A 259 -13.48 -9.02 -5.60
N LEU A 260 -13.81 -7.74 -5.39
CA LEU A 260 -14.89 -7.35 -4.50
C LEU A 260 -16.24 -7.85 -4.99
N LYS A 261 -16.50 -7.80 -6.31
CA LYS A 261 -17.71 -8.39 -6.89
C LYS A 261 -17.76 -9.90 -6.63
N GLU A 262 -16.67 -10.62 -6.83
CA GLU A 262 -16.58 -12.06 -6.54
C GLU A 262 -16.85 -12.38 -5.06
N LEU A 263 -16.31 -11.58 -4.13
CA LEU A 263 -16.50 -11.77 -2.69
C LEU A 263 -17.89 -11.36 -2.20
N ASN A 264 -18.59 -10.47 -2.90
CA ASN A 264 -19.96 -10.06 -2.56
C ASN A 264 -21.03 -11.01 -3.13
N MET A 265 -20.66 -11.88 -4.08
CA MET A 265 -21.53 -12.93 -4.63
C MET A 265 -21.49 -14.24 -3.82
N ARG A 266 -20.62 -14.32 -2.81
CA ARG A 266 -20.51 -15.44 -1.86
C ARG A 266 -21.20 -15.07 -0.55
#